data_AF-A0A3D5DF94-F1
#
_entry.id   AF-A0A3D5DF94-F1
#
_cell.length_a   1.000
_cell.length_b   1.000
_cell.length_c   1.000
_cell.angle_alpha   90.00
_cell.angle_beta   90.00
_cell.angle_gamma   90.00
#
_symmetry.space_group_name_H-M   'P 1'
#
loop_
_entity.id
_entity.type
_entity.pdbx_description
1 polymer ?
#
loop_
_entity_poly.entity_id
_entity_poly.type
_entity_poly.pdbx_seq_one_letter_code
_entity_poly.pdbx_strand_id
1 'polypeptide(L)'
;MGDRFFSDAELREMERRTVDRLVDAIDSGDADKAKKLAKRMYNEFLSMHDLYRNWITSTLSEVGRRFGDADLEAIMVEGVRAWWKPIVEKLPKEPEEMPAKVKMFVSGLQGHLQPLEITEDDEKVEIKMCPCGSGGRLVQEGKYDGTEAFLTIKDAQPLTYGRKDFPVYCAHEYAMEKVDIEENGRPFVVVEPAARLGKEYCTMVVYKNPDEVPLRYYERLGIERPK
;
A
#
# COMPACT_ATOMS: atom_id res chain seq x y z
N MET A 1 -4.01 -40.15 -31.16
CA MET A 1 -4.57 -39.17 -30.21
C MET A 1 -3.66 -39.18 -29.01
N GLY A 2 -3.02 -38.06 -28.67
CA GLY A 2 -2.19 -38.00 -27.47
C GLY A 2 -3.09 -38.13 -26.24
N ASP A 3 -2.63 -38.87 -25.24
CA ASP A 3 -3.37 -39.07 -23.99
C ASP A 3 -3.68 -37.71 -23.33
N ARG A 4 -4.94 -37.52 -22.96
CA ARG A 4 -5.38 -36.29 -22.29
C ARG A 4 -4.80 -36.25 -20.87
N PHE A 5 -4.20 -35.12 -20.50
CA PHE A 5 -3.61 -34.92 -19.18
C PHE A 5 -4.66 -34.65 -18.08
N PHE A 6 -5.79 -34.01 -18.44
CA PHE A 6 -6.86 -33.66 -17.50
C PHE A 6 -8.19 -34.29 -17.92
N SER A 7 -8.98 -34.71 -16.92
CA SER A 7 -10.39 -35.06 -17.07
C SER A 7 -11.25 -33.81 -17.34
N ASP A 8 -12.43 -34.01 -17.93
CA ASP A 8 -13.37 -32.89 -18.13
C ASP A 8 -13.81 -32.26 -16.80
N ALA A 9 -13.94 -33.04 -15.74
CA ALA A 9 -14.27 -32.54 -14.41
C ALA A 9 -13.18 -31.62 -13.84
N GLU A 10 -11.90 -31.98 -13.99
CA GLU A 10 -10.77 -31.14 -13.57
C GLU A 10 -10.74 -29.82 -14.35
N LEU A 11 -10.99 -29.87 -15.66
CA LEU A 11 -11.07 -28.66 -16.48
C LEU A 11 -12.20 -27.73 -16.00
N ARG A 12 -13.40 -28.26 -15.78
CA ARG A 12 -14.54 -27.47 -15.28
C ARG A 12 -14.26 -26.89 -13.89
N GLU A 13 -13.57 -27.63 -13.02
CA GLU A 13 -13.19 -27.13 -11.70
C GLU A 13 -12.12 -26.02 -11.76
N MET A 14 -11.19 -26.08 -12.71
CA MET A 14 -10.17 -25.03 -12.93
C MET A 14 -10.74 -23.72 -13.47
N GLU A 15 -11.86 -23.77 -14.21
CA GLU A 15 -12.55 -22.57 -14.69
C GLU A 15 -13.21 -21.77 -13.55
N ARG A 16 -13.48 -22.42 -12.41
CA ARG A 16 -14.20 -21.79 -11.30
C ARG A 16 -13.27 -20.93 -10.46
N ARG A 17 -13.76 -19.75 -10.06
CA ARG A 17 -13.05 -18.87 -9.12
C ARG A 17 -12.93 -19.57 -7.77
N THR A 18 -11.80 -19.38 -7.09
CA THR A 18 -11.58 -19.95 -5.76
C THR A 18 -12.66 -19.51 -4.75
N VAL A 19 -13.18 -18.28 -4.87
CA VAL A 19 -14.28 -17.78 -4.03
C VAL A 19 -15.58 -18.57 -4.23
N ASP A 20 -15.94 -18.93 -5.46
CA ASP A 20 -17.18 -19.69 -5.71
C ASP A 20 -17.07 -21.09 -5.11
N ARG A 21 -15.91 -21.73 -5.29
CA ARG A 21 -15.62 -23.06 -4.72
C ARG A 21 -15.59 -23.02 -3.19
N LEU A 22 -15.12 -21.91 -2.62
CA LEU A 22 -15.09 -21.68 -1.18
C LEU A 22 -16.51 -21.55 -0.62
N VAL A 23 -17.36 -20.75 -1.26
CA VAL A 23 -18.77 -20.59 -0.87
C VAL A 23 -19.51 -21.92 -0.93
N ASP A 24 -19.38 -22.70 -2.02
CA ASP A 24 -19.98 -24.03 -2.12
C ASP A 24 -19.52 -24.97 -0.98
N ALA A 25 -18.24 -24.92 -0.62
CA ALA A 25 -17.69 -25.72 0.47
C ALA A 25 -18.29 -25.31 1.83
N ILE A 26 -18.53 -24.01 2.04
CA ILE A 26 -19.22 -23.50 3.24
C ILE A 26 -20.67 -23.98 3.26
N ASP A 27 -21.40 -23.80 2.15
CA ASP A 27 -22.83 -24.12 2.06
C ASP A 27 -23.10 -25.63 2.19
N SER A 28 -22.16 -26.47 1.75
CA SER A 28 -22.22 -27.93 1.91
C SER A 28 -21.72 -28.43 3.28
N GLY A 29 -21.23 -27.54 4.15
CA GLY A 29 -20.71 -27.90 5.47
C GLY A 29 -19.31 -28.53 5.46
N ASP A 30 -18.60 -28.51 4.33
CA ASP A 30 -17.22 -29.03 4.20
C ASP A 30 -16.19 -27.98 4.68
N ALA A 31 -16.09 -27.87 6.01
CA ALA A 31 -15.22 -26.90 6.66
C ALA A 31 -13.73 -27.07 6.31
N ASP A 32 -13.27 -28.29 6.05
CA ASP A 32 -11.87 -28.56 5.74
C ASP A 32 -11.52 -28.11 4.32
N LYS A 33 -12.40 -28.39 3.34
CA LYS A 33 -12.26 -27.86 1.99
C LYS A 33 -12.35 -26.34 1.97
N ALA A 34 -13.27 -25.75 2.74
CA ALA A 34 -13.39 -24.30 2.86
C ALA A 34 -12.08 -23.67 3.37
N LYS A 35 -11.50 -24.19 4.47
CA LYS A 35 -10.21 -23.69 5.00
C LYS A 35 -9.07 -23.81 3.97
N LYS A 36 -9.03 -24.90 3.22
CA LYS A 36 -8.01 -25.11 2.16
C LYS A 36 -8.17 -24.09 1.04
N LEU A 37 -9.40 -23.84 0.59
CA LEU A 37 -9.69 -22.86 -0.46
C LEU A 37 -9.44 -21.43 0.00
N ALA A 38 -9.74 -21.09 1.25
CA ALA A 38 -9.41 -19.78 1.81
C ALA A 38 -7.89 -19.51 1.79
N LYS A 39 -7.06 -20.48 2.20
CA LYS A 39 -5.59 -20.38 2.13
C LYS A 39 -5.08 -20.30 0.69
N ARG A 40 -5.69 -21.07 -0.23
CA ARG A 40 -5.37 -20.99 -1.66
C ARG A 40 -5.66 -19.59 -2.20
N MET A 41 -6.83 -19.03 -1.89
CA MET A 41 -7.22 -17.69 -2.30
C MET A 41 -6.23 -16.65 -1.78
N TYR A 42 -5.84 -16.74 -0.51
CA TYR A 42 -4.78 -15.88 0.05
C TYR A 42 -3.50 -15.91 -0.81
N ASN A 43 -3.01 -17.10 -1.18
CA ASN A 43 -1.80 -17.24 -2.00
C ASN A 43 -1.97 -16.71 -3.43
N GLU A 44 -3.15 -16.88 -4.03
CA GLU A 44 -3.49 -16.32 -5.35
C GLU A 44 -3.44 -14.79 -5.32
N PHE A 45 -4.05 -14.18 -4.30
CA PHE A 45 -4.01 -12.73 -4.10
C PHE A 45 -2.60 -12.23 -3.77
N LEU A 46 -1.85 -12.94 -2.92
CA LEU A 46 -0.47 -12.58 -2.58
C LEU A 46 0.42 -12.58 -3.82
N SER A 47 0.29 -13.59 -4.68
CA SER A 47 1.06 -13.67 -5.92
C SER A 47 0.75 -12.49 -6.85
N MET A 48 -0.53 -12.12 -6.97
CA MET A 48 -0.95 -10.97 -7.78
C MET A 48 -0.49 -9.64 -7.18
N HIS A 49 -0.66 -9.44 -5.87
CA HIS A 49 -0.20 -8.25 -5.15
C HIS A 49 1.30 -8.05 -5.37
N ASP A 50 2.10 -9.10 -5.20
CA ASP A 50 3.55 -9.04 -5.28
C ASP A 50 4.03 -8.80 -6.71
N LEU A 51 3.33 -9.36 -7.70
CA LEU A 51 3.55 -9.06 -9.10
C LEU A 51 3.39 -7.56 -9.38
N TYR A 52 2.26 -6.96 -9.00
CA TYR A 52 2.01 -5.54 -9.24
C TYR A 52 2.96 -4.64 -8.45
N ARG A 53 3.22 -4.97 -7.17
CA ARG A 53 4.20 -4.28 -6.32
C ARG A 53 5.59 -4.27 -6.97
N ASN A 54 6.06 -5.41 -7.44
CA ASN A 54 7.38 -5.50 -8.08
C ASN A 54 7.40 -4.79 -9.43
N TRP A 55 6.33 -4.92 -10.23
CA TRP A 55 6.24 -4.29 -11.54
C TRP A 55 6.24 -2.76 -11.45
N ILE A 56 5.45 -2.18 -10.54
CA ILE A 56 5.45 -0.72 -10.36
C ILE A 56 6.79 -0.23 -9.79
N THR A 57 7.38 -0.96 -8.84
CA THR A 57 8.70 -0.60 -8.29
C THR A 57 9.77 -0.61 -9.37
N SER A 58 9.78 -1.63 -10.22
CA SER A 58 10.72 -1.73 -11.35
C SER A 58 10.51 -0.60 -12.36
N THR A 59 9.25 -0.25 -12.64
CA THR A 59 8.92 0.83 -13.58
C THR A 59 9.42 2.18 -13.06
N LEU A 60 9.12 2.49 -11.79
CA LEU A 60 9.60 3.71 -11.14
C LEU A 60 11.12 3.73 -11.00
N SER A 61 11.75 2.56 -10.80
CA SER A 61 13.22 2.45 -10.79
C SER A 61 13.83 2.86 -12.13
N GLU A 62 13.24 2.41 -13.25
CA GLU A 62 13.70 2.81 -14.58
C GLU A 62 13.43 4.28 -14.88
N VAL A 63 12.31 4.83 -14.40
CA VAL A 63 12.04 6.27 -14.51
C VAL A 63 13.12 7.07 -13.80
N GLY A 64 13.36 6.81 -12.51
CA GLY A 64 14.36 7.55 -11.75
C GLY A 64 15.79 7.41 -12.28
N ARG A 65 16.16 6.23 -12.81
CA ARG A 65 17.49 6.05 -13.43
C ARG A 65 17.69 6.83 -14.72
N ARG A 66 16.66 6.89 -15.57
CA ARG A 66 16.77 7.45 -16.92
C ARG A 66 16.52 8.96 -16.95
N PHE A 67 15.64 9.43 -16.08
CA PHE A 67 15.13 10.81 -16.11
C PHE A 67 15.45 11.58 -14.81
N GLY A 68 15.90 10.89 -13.75
CA GLY A 68 16.26 11.52 -12.48
C GLY A 68 15.07 11.73 -11.54
N ASP A 69 15.36 12.27 -10.36
CA ASP A 69 14.42 12.33 -9.25
C ASP A 69 13.25 13.31 -9.49
N ALA A 70 13.48 14.40 -10.24
CA ALA A 70 12.43 15.38 -10.54
C ALA A 70 11.34 14.81 -11.45
N ASP A 71 11.71 14.11 -12.53
CA ASP A 71 10.76 13.44 -13.41
C ASP A 71 10.09 12.26 -12.69
N LEU A 72 10.83 11.53 -11.84
CA LEU A 72 10.27 10.50 -10.97
C LEU A 72 9.19 11.06 -10.05
N GLU A 73 9.44 12.19 -9.38
CA GLU A 73 8.45 12.85 -8.51
C GLU A 73 7.18 13.21 -9.30
N ALA A 74 7.33 13.89 -10.44
CA ALA A 74 6.19 14.32 -11.25
C ALA A 74 5.33 13.13 -11.72
N ILE A 75 5.96 12.07 -12.23
CA ILE A 75 5.28 10.85 -12.67
C ILE A 75 4.63 10.12 -11.48
N MET A 76 5.31 10.08 -10.34
CA MET A 76 4.81 9.43 -9.13
C MET A 76 3.58 10.15 -8.58
N VAL A 77 3.62 11.48 -8.50
CA VAL A 77 2.49 12.30 -8.03
C VAL A 77 1.27 12.09 -8.91
N GLU A 78 1.41 12.15 -10.24
CA GLU A 78 0.28 11.93 -11.14
C GLU A 78 -0.22 10.47 -11.14
N GLY A 79 0.71 9.51 -11.06
CA GLY A 79 0.36 8.10 -10.90
C GLY A 79 -0.42 7.84 -9.61
N VAL A 80 -0.02 8.46 -8.51
CA VAL A 80 -0.73 8.38 -7.22
C VAL A 80 -2.07 9.09 -7.28
N ARG A 81 -2.13 10.30 -7.85
CA ARG A 81 -3.37 11.06 -8.03
C ARG A 81 -4.44 10.23 -8.74
N ALA A 82 -4.06 9.44 -9.75
CA ALA A 82 -4.99 8.63 -10.53
C ALA A 82 -5.74 7.55 -9.72
N TRP A 83 -5.18 7.03 -8.62
CA TRP A 83 -5.84 6.02 -7.79
C TRP A 83 -6.18 6.49 -6.37
N TRP A 84 -5.40 7.42 -5.79
CA TRP A 84 -5.60 7.88 -4.43
C TRP A 84 -6.76 8.89 -4.33
N LYS A 85 -6.80 9.87 -5.22
CA LYS A 85 -7.90 10.86 -5.27
C LYS A 85 -9.29 10.20 -5.32
N PRO A 86 -9.59 9.27 -6.24
CA PRO A 86 -10.91 8.63 -6.27
C PRO A 86 -11.20 7.72 -5.07
N ILE A 87 -10.17 7.28 -4.32
CA ILE A 87 -10.38 6.57 -3.05
C ILE A 87 -10.82 7.57 -1.98
N VAL A 88 -10.06 8.67 -1.80
CA VAL A 88 -10.35 9.69 -0.79
C VAL A 88 -11.71 10.36 -1.03
N GLU A 89 -12.07 10.61 -2.29
CA GLU A 89 -13.38 11.18 -2.64
C GLU A 89 -14.58 10.30 -2.24
N LYS A 90 -14.39 8.98 -2.18
CA LYS A 90 -15.41 8.00 -1.77
C LYS A 90 -15.44 7.74 -0.26
N LEU A 91 -14.44 8.22 0.47
CA LEU A 91 -14.45 8.11 1.91
C LEU A 91 -15.51 9.04 2.53
N PRO A 92 -16.05 8.69 3.71
CA PRO A 92 -16.90 9.58 4.48
C PRO A 92 -16.24 10.94 4.71
N LYS A 93 -17.05 12.01 4.67
CA LYS A 93 -16.55 13.39 4.67
C LYS A 93 -16.95 14.16 5.91
N GLU A 94 -18.09 13.81 6.52
CA GLU A 94 -18.56 14.49 7.72
C GLU A 94 -17.67 14.13 8.92
N PRO A 95 -17.34 15.09 9.81
CA PRO A 95 -16.49 14.84 10.97
C PRO A 95 -16.97 13.67 11.85
N GLU A 96 -18.28 13.52 12.02
CA GLU A 96 -18.91 12.46 12.81
C GLU A 96 -18.69 11.06 12.21
N GLU A 97 -18.38 10.99 10.91
CA GLU A 97 -18.10 9.74 10.19
C GLU A 97 -16.62 9.34 10.23
N MET A 98 -15.76 10.09 10.93
CA MET A 98 -14.33 9.77 11.06
C MET A 98 -14.07 8.31 11.47
N PRO A 99 -14.80 7.70 12.43
CA PRO A 99 -14.61 6.29 12.75
C PRO A 99 -14.91 5.34 11.57
N ALA A 100 -15.91 5.65 10.75
CA ALA A 100 -16.23 4.87 9.55
C ALA A 100 -15.14 5.05 8.48
N LYS A 101 -14.65 6.29 8.30
CA LYS A 101 -13.55 6.63 7.40
C LYS A 101 -12.28 5.84 7.74
N VAL A 102 -11.89 5.81 9.01
CA VAL A 102 -10.72 5.03 9.48
C VAL A 102 -10.92 3.53 9.22
N LYS A 103 -12.11 2.98 9.52
CA LYS A 103 -12.41 1.55 9.26
C LYS A 103 -12.33 1.20 7.77
N MET A 104 -12.84 2.06 6.89
CA MET A 104 -12.75 1.87 5.44
C MET A 104 -11.30 1.90 4.96
N PHE A 105 -10.50 2.85 5.46
CA PHE A 105 -9.07 2.95 5.16
C PHE A 105 -8.31 1.69 5.61
N VAL A 106 -8.49 1.27 6.86
CA VAL A 106 -7.89 0.04 7.42
C VAL A 106 -8.29 -1.20 6.61
N SER A 107 -9.55 -1.29 6.16
CA SER A 107 -10.01 -2.39 5.31
C SER A 107 -9.29 -2.43 3.96
N GLY A 108 -8.96 -1.25 3.38
CA GLY A 108 -8.11 -1.17 2.19
C GLY A 108 -6.69 -1.69 2.44
N LEU A 109 -6.11 -1.38 3.61
CA LEU A 109 -4.77 -1.85 3.99
C LEU A 109 -4.69 -3.37 4.14
N GLN A 110 -5.78 -4.06 4.48
CA GLN A 110 -5.81 -5.53 4.51
C GLN A 110 -5.50 -6.17 3.15
N GLY A 111 -5.64 -5.43 2.04
CA GLY A 111 -5.20 -5.85 0.71
C GLY A 111 -3.68 -6.09 0.60
N HIS A 112 -2.89 -5.62 1.56
CA HIS A 112 -1.45 -5.89 1.68
C HIS A 112 -1.14 -7.26 2.29
N LEU A 113 -2.17 -7.97 2.78
CA LEU A 113 -2.12 -9.34 3.25
C LEU A 113 -1.16 -9.58 4.43
N GLN A 114 -0.84 -8.53 5.18
CA GLN A 114 -0.05 -8.58 6.40
C GLN A 114 -0.89 -8.08 7.59
N PRO A 115 -0.61 -8.55 8.82
CA PRO A 115 -1.30 -8.06 10.00
C PRO A 115 -0.94 -6.60 10.31
N LEU A 116 -1.86 -5.95 11.01
CA LEU A 116 -1.75 -4.57 11.46
C LEU A 116 -1.75 -4.54 12.99
N GLU A 117 -1.01 -3.61 13.57
CA GLU A 117 -1.12 -3.24 14.98
C GLU A 117 -1.70 -1.83 15.03
N ILE A 118 -2.84 -1.65 15.70
CA ILE A 118 -3.57 -0.38 15.72
C ILE A 118 -3.68 0.11 17.16
N THR A 119 -3.26 1.35 17.38
CA THR A 119 -3.40 2.08 18.64
C THR A 119 -4.17 3.38 18.43
N GLU A 120 -4.80 3.86 19.49
CA GLU A 120 -5.58 5.10 19.48
C GLU A 120 -5.28 5.86 20.77
N ASP A 121 -5.03 7.16 20.65
CA ASP A 121 -4.99 8.10 21.76
C ASP A 121 -6.05 9.18 21.57
N ASP A 122 -6.07 10.23 22.38
CA ASP A 122 -7.08 11.30 22.30
C ASP A 122 -7.04 12.09 20.97
N GLU A 123 -5.90 12.10 20.27
CA GLU A 123 -5.66 12.93 19.08
C GLU A 123 -5.78 12.14 17.77
N LYS A 124 -5.33 10.88 17.76
CA LYS A 124 -5.07 10.14 16.51
C LYS A 124 -5.21 8.63 16.65
N VAL A 125 -5.36 7.99 15.49
CA VAL A 125 -5.25 6.55 15.30
C VAL A 125 -3.94 6.26 14.58
N GLU A 126 -3.12 5.40 15.17
CA GLU A 126 -1.86 4.93 14.60
C GLU A 126 -2.02 3.49 14.11
N ILE A 127 -1.70 3.26 12.84
CA ILE A 127 -1.87 1.98 12.15
C ILE A 127 -0.47 1.53 11.72
N LYS A 128 0.13 0.65 12.50
CA LYS A 128 1.47 0.13 12.27
C LYS A 128 1.42 -1.10 11.36
N MET A 129 2.27 -1.11 10.35
CA MET A 129 2.33 -2.20 9.36
C MET A 129 3.31 -3.29 9.83
N CYS A 130 2.80 -4.43 10.33
CA CYS A 130 3.58 -5.41 11.09
C CYS A 130 3.60 -6.82 10.46
N PRO A 131 4.49 -7.13 9.50
CA PRO A 131 5.40 -6.23 8.80
C PRO A 131 4.69 -5.44 7.69
N CYS A 132 5.37 -4.41 7.17
CA CYS A 132 4.92 -3.74 5.95
C CYS A 132 4.88 -4.74 4.79
N GLY A 133 3.69 -4.96 4.21
CA GLY A 133 3.50 -5.89 3.09
C GLY A 133 4.09 -5.43 1.76
N SER A 134 4.53 -4.18 1.66
CA SER A 134 5.05 -3.61 0.41
C SER A 134 6.49 -3.14 0.52
N GLY A 135 6.74 -1.84 0.72
CA GLY A 135 8.09 -1.26 0.70
C GLY A 135 9.06 -1.89 1.69
N GLY A 136 8.62 -2.09 2.94
CA GLY A 136 9.42 -2.78 3.95
C GLY A 136 9.72 -4.23 3.57
N ARG A 137 8.76 -4.96 2.99
CA ARG A 137 8.99 -6.35 2.55
C ARG A 137 9.93 -6.43 1.35
N LEU A 138 9.88 -5.48 0.41
CA LEU A 138 10.86 -5.38 -0.67
C LEU A 138 12.29 -5.25 -0.13
N VAL A 139 12.49 -4.45 0.92
CA VAL A 139 13.79 -4.34 1.61
C VAL A 139 14.17 -5.67 2.27
N GLN A 140 13.25 -6.33 2.98
CA GLN A 140 13.51 -7.64 3.61
C GLN A 140 13.86 -8.74 2.60
N GLU A 141 13.24 -8.69 1.42
CA GLU A 141 13.50 -9.60 0.30
C GLU A 141 14.82 -9.30 -0.44
N GLY A 142 15.59 -8.29 0.01
CA GLY A 142 16.87 -7.91 -0.62
C GLY A 142 16.70 -7.26 -1.99
N LYS A 143 15.51 -6.74 -2.31
CA LYS A 143 15.20 -6.21 -3.66
C LYS A 143 15.92 -4.91 -3.98
N TYR A 144 16.60 -4.30 -3.01
CA TYR A 144 17.42 -3.09 -3.21
C TYR A 144 18.93 -3.40 -3.15
N ASP A 145 19.31 -4.69 -3.13
CA ASP A 145 20.69 -5.15 -3.07
C ASP A 145 21.12 -5.80 -4.40
N GLY A 146 22.41 -5.74 -4.72
CA GLY A 146 23.00 -6.40 -5.88
C GLY A 146 22.83 -5.67 -7.22
N THR A 147 23.14 -6.37 -8.32
CA THR A 147 23.18 -5.76 -9.66
C THR A 147 21.80 -5.53 -10.28
N GLU A 148 20.81 -6.31 -9.87
CA GLU A 148 19.40 -6.20 -10.30
C GLU A 148 18.53 -5.48 -9.26
N ALA A 149 19.16 -4.71 -8.36
CA ALA A 149 18.47 -3.96 -7.33
C ALA A 149 17.43 -3.01 -7.94
N PHE A 150 16.33 -2.77 -7.24
CA PHE A 150 15.46 -1.62 -7.47
C PHE A 150 16.16 -0.33 -7.07
N LEU A 151 15.63 0.79 -7.55
CA LEU A 151 16.23 2.10 -7.30
C LEU A 151 16.10 2.48 -5.82
N THR A 152 17.22 2.87 -5.24
CA THR A 152 17.27 3.63 -4.00
C THR A 152 17.55 5.09 -4.35
N ILE A 153 16.61 5.98 -4.03
CA ILE A 153 16.75 7.43 -4.20
C ILE A 153 17.83 7.92 -3.24
N LYS A 154 18.86 8.59 -3.77
CA LYS A 154 20.08 8.88 -3.01
C LYS A 154 19.97 10.13 -2.16
N ASP A 155 19.35 11.16 -2.69
CA ASP A 155 19.33 12.46 -2.04
C ASP A 155 18.24 12.59 -0.98
N ALA A 156 18.57 13.35 0.06
CA ALA A 156 17.61 13.79 1.05
C ALA A 156 16.82 14.96 0.47
N GLN A 157 15.53 14.76 0.26
CA GLN A 157 14.64 15.71 -0.41
C GLN A 157 13.18 15.46 0.00
N PRO A 158 12.22 16.33 -0.33
CA PRO A 158 10.81 16.14 0.01
C PRO A 158 10.27 14.75 -0.36
N LEU A 159 10.53 14.27 -1.59
CA LEU A 159 10.13 12.95 -2.09
C LEU A 159 10.55 11.77 -1.18
N THR A 160 11.61 11.95 -0.40
CA THR A 160 12.16 10.93 0.51
C THR A 160 11.92 11.27 1.99
N TYR A 161 11.02 12.20 2.29
CA TYR A 161 10.82 12.78 3.62
C TYR A 161 12.12 13.31 4.24
N GLY A 162 13.02 13.86 3.41
CA GLY A 162 14.32 14.39 3.82
C GLY A 162 15.35 13.32 4.17
N ARG A 163 15.16 12.06 3.76
CA ARG A 163 16.05 10.95 4.08
C ARG A 163 16.90 10.55 2.88
N LYS A 164 18.18 10.28 3.11
CA LYS A 164 19.05 9.65 2.10
C LYS A 164 18.74 8.16 1.98
N ASP A 165 19.13 7.59 0.85
CA ASP A 165 19.04 6.16 0.56
C ASP A 165 17.62 5.60 0.77
N PHE A 166 16.63 6.25 0.18
CA PHE A 166 15.22 5.91 0.36
C PHE A 166 14.72 4.94 -0.72
N PRO A 167 14.04 3.83 -0.37
CA PRO A 167 13.48 2.91 -1.35
C PRO A 167 12.46 3.60 -2.28
N VAL A 168 12.65 3.50 -3.59
CA VAL A 168 11.79 4.21 -4.57
C VAL A 168 10.30 3.85 -4.41
N TYR A 169 9.99 2.61 -4.03
CA TYR A 169 8.60 2.24 -3.80
C TYR A 169 7.98 3.05 -2.66
N CYS A 170 8.70 3.27 -1.56
CA CYS A 170 8.17 3.99 -0.39
C CYS A 170 7.87 5.46 -0.70
N ALA A 171 8.50 6.05 -1.72
CA ALA A 171 8.29 7.45 -2.07
C ALA A 171 6.85 7.75 -2.54
N HIS A 172 6.04 6.75 -2.89
CA HIS A 172 4.62 6.97 -3.19
C HIS A 172 3.84 7.52 -1.99
N GLU A 173 4.30 7.28 -0.76
CA GLU A 173 3.70 7.78 0.47
C GLU A 173 3.78 9.31 0.53
N TYR A 174 4.90 9.90 0.09
CA TYR A 174 5.06 11.35 -0.10
C TYR A 174 3.99 11.87 -1.06
N ALA A 175 3.80 11.19 -2.19
CA ALA A 175 2.85 11.60 -3.21
C ALA A 175 1.39 11.50 -2.72
N MET A 176 1.05 10.54 -1.86
CA MET A 176 -0.29 10.47 -1.24
C MET A 176 -0.58 11.71 -0.39
N GLU A 177 0.34 12.08 0.50
CA GLU A 177 0.20 13.27 1.35
C GLU A 177 0.14 14.55 0.53
N LYS A 178 1.03 14.68 -0.48
CA LYS A 178 1.06 15.83 -1.37
C LYS A 178 -0.25 15.98 -2.15
N VAL A 179 -0.78 14.90 -2.73
CA VAL A 179 -2.06 14.92 -3.44
C VAL A 179 -3.19 15.34 -2.50
N ASP A 180 -3.25 14.79 -1.28
CA ASP A 180 -4.30 15.19 -0.34
C ASP A 180 -4.21 16.68 0.04
N ILE A 181 -3.01 17.19 0.28
CA ILE A 181 -2.80 18.60 0.62
C ILE A 181 -3.16 19.51 -0.56
N GLU A 182 -2.79 19.14 -1.78
CA GLU A 182 -3.13 19.93 -2.98
C GLU A 182 -4.64 19.94 -3.27
N GLU A 183 -5.32 18.81 -3.07
CA GLU A 183 -6.75 18.67 -3.40
C GLU A 183 -7.67 19.16 -2.27
N ASN A 184 -7.26 19.00 -1.01
CA ASN A 184 -8.13 19.20 0.16
C ASN A 184 -7.55 20.18 1.20
N GLY A 185 -6.35 20.70 0.97
CA GLY A 185 -5.63 21.58 1.88
C GLY A 185 -5.05 20.91 3.13
N ARG A 186 -5.24 19.60 3.28
CA ARG A 186 -4.79 18.81 4.45
C ARG A 186 -4.63 17.34 4.07
N PRO A 187 -3.68 16.60 4.67
CA PRO A 187 -3.56 15.16 4.45
C PRO A 187 -4.70 14.42 5.17
N PHE A 188 -5.25 13.36 4.57
CA PHE A 188 -6.13 12.45 5.29
C PHE A 188 -5.32 11.51 6.19
N VAL A 189 -4.21 10.99 5.67
CA VAL A 189 -3.27 10.11 6.37
C VAL A 189 -1.86 10.65 6.17
N VAL A 190 -1.05 10.60 7.21
CA VAL A 190 0.38 10.89 7.13
C VAL A 190 1.18 9.65 7.48
N VAL A 191 2.34 9.47 6.85
CA VAL A 191 3.19 8.31 7.09
C VAL A 191 4.40 8.70 7.94
N GLU A 192 4.73 7.84 8.90
CA GLU A 192 5.95 7.86 9.68
C GLU A 192 6.80 6.66 9.28
N PRO A 193 7.74 6.83 8.33
CA PRO A 193 8.59 5.75 7.89
C PRO A 193 9.53 5.34 9.03
N ALA A 194 9.66 4.04 9.28
CA ALA A 194 10.50 3.53 10.36
C ALA A 194 11.95 4.02 10.26
N ALA A 195 12.63 4.21 11.40
CA ALA A 195 14.02 4.62 11.41
C ALA A 195 14.90 3.65 10.60
N ARG A 196 14.66 2.34 10.76
CA ARG A 196 15.26 1.28 9.92
C ARG A 196 14.21 0.62 9.03
N LEU A 197 14.03 1.14 7.82
CA LEU A 197 13.10 0.58 6.82
C LEU A 197 13.37 -0.91 6.59
N GLY A 198 12.31 -1.70 6.53
CA GLY A 198 12.36 -3.16 6.37
C GLY A 198 12.80 -3.93 7.62
N LYS A 199 13.36 -3.28 8.65
CA LYS A 199 13.71 -3.92 9.93
C LYS A 199 12.72 -3.56 11.05
N GLU A 200 12.18 -2.36 10.97
CA GLU A 200 11.16 -1.81 11.85
C GLU A 200 9.91 -1.46 11.03
N TYR A 201 8.83 -1.15 11.73
CA TYR A 201 7.51 -0.97 11.13
C TYR A 201 7.18 0.50 10.91
N CYS A 202 6.79 0.85 9.69
CA CYS A 202 6.23 2.16 9.39
C CYS A 202 4.84 2.28 9.99
N THR A 203 4.45 3.51 10.31
CA THR A 203 3.14 3.82 10.89
C THR A 203 2.39 4.77 9.95
N MET A 204 1.15 4.42 9.63
CA MET A 204 0.20 5.35 9.03
C MET A 204 -0.62 5.99 10.16
N VAL A 205 -0.70 7.32 10.15
CA VAL A 205 -1.32 8.09 11.22
C VAL A 205 -2.52 8.85 10.66
N VAL A 206 -3.68 8.67 11.27
CA VAL A 206 -4.90 9.43 10.97
C VAL A 206 -5.25 10.26 12.19
N TYR A 207 -5.22 11.58 12.05
CA TYR A 207 -5.67 12.50 13.10
C TYR A 207 -7.19 12.54 13.14
N LYS A 208 -7.77 12.47 14.34
CA LYS A 208 -9.23 12.51 14.55
C LYS A 208 -9.81 13.85 14.12
N ASN A 209 -9.08 14.92 14.41
CA ASN A 209 -9.32 16.25 13.88
C ASN A 209 -8.27 16.58 12.80
N PRO A 210 -8.66 16.65 11.51
CA PRO A 210 -7.72 16.97 10.44
C PRO A 210 -7.09 18.37 10.54
N ASP A 211 -7.70 19.30 11.30
CA ASP A 211 -7.12 20.63 11.53
C ASP A 211 -5.97 20.62 12.55
N GLU A 212 -5.84 19.54 13.32
CA GLU A 212 -4.77 19.35 14.32
C GLU A 212 -3.56 18.60 13.77
N VAL A 213 -3.56 18.25 12.47
CA VAL A 213 -2.38 17.68 11.82
C VAL A 213 -1.19 18.65 11.98
N PRO A 214 -0.08 18.22 12.61
CA PRO A 214 1.07 19.07 12.88
C PRO A 214 1.70 19.67 11.62
N LEU A 215 2.16 20.91 11.71
CA LEU A 215 2.78 21.65 10.60
C LEU A 215 3.99 20.93 9.99
N ARG A 216 4.74 20.16 10.79
CA ARG A 216 5.90 19.38 10.32
C ARG A 216 5.59 18.45 9.13
N TYR A 217 4.34 17.98 9.02
CA TYR A 217 3.92 17.12 7.91
C TYR A 217 3.73 17.88 6.59
N TYR A 218 3.50 19.18 6.64
CA TYR A 218 3.46 20.06 5.46
C TYR A 218 4.88 20.55 5.13
N GLU A 219 5.61 21.00 6.14
CA GLU A 219 6.98 21.54 6.03
C GLU A 219 7.95 20.52 5.43
N ARG A 220 7.86 19.24 5.83
CA ARG A 220 8.73 18.17 5.29
C ARG A 220 8.53 17.93 3.78
N LEU A 221 7.38 18.33 3.25
CA LEU A 221 7.04 18.22 1.83
C LEU A 221 7.35 19.51 1.06
N GLY A 222 7.83 20.56 1.76
CA GLY A 222 8.02 21.89 1.19
C GLY A 222 6.71 22.62 0.90
N ILE A 223 5.61 22.27 1.56
CA ILE A 223 4.30 22.86 1.35
C ILE A 223 3.94 23.75 2.54
N GLU A 224 3.53 24.99 2.28
CA GLU A 224 2.93 25.83 3.33
C GLU A 224 1.49 25.38 3.56
N ARG A 225 1.08 25.22 4.83
CA ARG A 225 -0.30 24.87 5.17
C ARG A 225 -1.24 25.96 4.60
N PRO A 226 -2.24 25.59 3.79
CA PRO A 226 -3.24 26.53 3.32
C PRO A 226 -3.93 27.19 4.52
N LYS A 227 -4.10 28.51 4.44
CA LYS A 227 -4.80 29.30 5.48
C LYS A 227 -6.27 28.95 5.56
#